data_AF-A0AAJ2RIC5-F1
#
_entry.id   AF-A0AAJ2RIC5-F1
#
_cell.length_a   1.000
_cell.length_b   1.000
_cell.length_c   1.000
_cell.angle_alpha   90.00
_cell.angle_beta   90.00
_cell.angle_gamma   90.00
#
_symmetry.space_group_name_H-M   'P 1'
#
loop_
_entity.id
_entity.type
_entity.pdbx_description
1 polymer ?
#
loop_
_entity_poly.entity_id
_entity_poly.type
_entity_poly.pdbx_seq_one_letter_code
_entity_poly.pdbx_strand_id
1 'polypeptide(L)' 'MSLKCMACKKEIEYLNPEQSDITENAVDGGWVVDLILSCPCCGQKYNVFIPTGDFHLLAEDLCGKYGSGS' A
#
# COMPACT_ATOMS: atom_id res chain seq x y z
N MET A 1 -6.62 5.79 -16.77
CA MET A 1 -5.47 4.97 -17.23
C MET A 1 -5.86 3.52 -16.94
N SER A 2 -5.82 2.60 -17.92
CA SER A 2 -6.20 1.21 -17.70
C SER A 2 -4.96 0.33 -17.47
N LEU A 3 -5.10 -0.67 -16.61
CA LEU A 3 -4.11 -1.70 -16.35
C LEU A 3 -4.49 -2.96 -17.13
N LYS A 4 -3.51 -3.70 -17.61
CA LYS A 4 -3.75 -5.01 -18.23
C LYS A 4 -3.27 -6.11 -17.30
N CYS A 5 -4.18 -6.97 -16.86
CA CYS A 5 -3.83 -8.09 -15.99
C CYS A 5 -2.82 -9.01 -16.71
N MET A 6 -1.69 -9.32 -16.08
CA MET A 6 -0.66 -10.16 -16.68
C MET A 6 -1.10 -11.61 -16.88
N ALA A 7 -2.03 -12.10 -16.06
CA ALA A 7 -2.55 -13.46 -16.16
C ALA A 7 -3.67 -13.58 -17.22
N CYS A 8 -4.82 -12.95 -16.99
CA CYS A 8 -5.99 -13.11 -17.87
C CYS A 8 -6.04 -12.14 -19.05
N LYS A 9 -5.08 -11.20 -19.16
CA LYS A 9 -4.95 -10.21 -20.24
C LYS A 9 -6.13 -9.25 -20.41
N LYS A 10 -7.13 -9.30 -19.53
CA LYS A 10 -8.24 -8.35 -19.50
C LYS A 10 -7.76 -6.98 -19.03
N GLU A 11 -8.36 -5.95 -19.59
CA GLU A 11 -8.19 -4.57 -19.13
C GLU A 11 -9.04 -4.35 -17.88
N ILE A 12 -8.46 -3.68 -16.89
CA ILE A 12 -9.06 -3.35 -15.60
C ILE A 12 -8.67 -1.92 -15.23
N GLU A 13 -9.51 -1.23 -14.46
CA GLU A 13 -9.19 0.12 -13.98
C GLU A 13 -8.34 0.08 -12.71
N TYR A 14 -8.65 -0.86 -11.82
CA TYR A 14 -7.99 -1.05 -10.53
C TYR A 14 -7.89 -2.54 -10.19
N LEU A 15 -6.94 -2.86 -9.32
CA LEU A 15 -6.87 -4.14 -8.62
C LEU A 15 -7.64 -4.02 -7.30
N ASN A 16 -8.19 -5.12 -6.81
CA ASN A 16 -8.86 -5.16 -5.52
C ASN A 16 -7.83 -5.27 -4.39
N PRO A 17 -7.93 -4.50 -3.30
CA PRO A 17 -7.09 -4.68 -2.14
C PRO A 17 -7.48 -5.97 -1.39
N GLU A 18 -6.50 -6.83 -1.12
CA GLU A 18 -6.67 -8.04 -0.31
C GLU A 18 -6.00 -7.91 1.06
N GLN A 19 -4.85 -7.24 1.12
CA GLN A 19 -4.07 -7.01 2.34
C GLN A 19 -3.31 -5.69 2.22
N SER A 20 -3.17 -4.97 3.34
CA SER A 20 -2.34 -3.77 3.47
C SER A 20 -1.82 -3.68 4.91
N ASP A 21 -0.68 -4.31 5.19
CA ASP A 21 -0.06 -4.33 6.51
C ASP A 21 1.21 -3.48 6.54
N ILE A 22 1.55 -2.97 7.72
CA ILE A 22 2.83 -2.29 7.96
C ILE A 22 3.74 -3.26 8.72
N THR A 23 4.91 -3.54 8.16
CA THR A 23 5.90 -4.43 8.75
C THR A 23 7.29 -3.82 8.73
N GLU A 24 8.11 -4.22 9.69
CA GLU A 24 9.54 -3.90 9.69
C GLU A 24 10.26 -4.82 8.68
N ASN A 25 11.12 -4.22 7.86
CA ASN A 25 12.03 -4.93 6.99
C ASN A 25 13.19 -5.49 7.82
N ALA A 26 13.28 -6.81 7.89
CA ALA A 26 14.29 -7.50 8.69
C ALA A 26 15.74 -7.25 8.25
N VAL A 27 15.98 -6.69 7.05
CA VAL A 27 17.33 -6.46 6.51
C VAL A 27 17.91 -5.13 6.95
N ASP A 28 17.10 -4.06 6.98
CA ASP A 28 17.55 -2.68 7.21
C ASP A 28 16.82 -1.97 8.37
N GLY A 29 15.83 -2.61 8.99
CA GLY A 29 15.01 -2.02 10.05
C GLY A 29 14.05 -0.93 9.56
N GLY A 30 13.91 -0.75 8.24
CA GLY A 30 12.98 0.19 7.65
C GLY A 30 11.53 -0.31 7.75
N TRP A 31 10.56 0.60 7.82
CA TRP A 31 9.15 0.22 7.75
C TRP A 31 8.68 0.17 6.29
N VAL A 32 7.93 -0.86 5.95
CA VAL A 32 7.35 -1.06 4.63
C VAL A 32 5.86 -1.39 4.75
N VAL A 33 5.10 -1.00 3.72
CA VAL A 33 3.73 -1.48 3.52
C VAL A 33 3.80 -2.74 2.67
N ASP A 34 3.38 -3.87 3.23
CA ASP A 34 3.12 -5.11 2.50
C ASP A 34 1.70 -5.04 1.91
N LEU A 35 1.64 -4.90 0.58
CA LEU A 35 0.40 -4.71 -0.15
C LEU A 35 0.16 -5.91 -1.07
N ILE A 36 -0.96 -6.60 -0.86
CA ILE A 36 -1.45 -7.65 -1.76
C ILE A 36 -2.71 -7.16 -2.47
N LEU A 37 -2.66 -7.20 -3.79
CA LEU A 37 -3.76 -6.81 -4.67
C LEU A 37 -4.20 -7.98 -5.54
N SER A 38 -5.48 -8.09 -5.87
CA SER A 38 -6.02 -9.14 -6.74
C SER A 38 -6.68 -8.59 -8.00
N CYS A 39 -6.56 -9.32 -9.11
CA CYS A 39 -7.28 -9.01 -10.34
C CYS A 39 -8.78 -9.30 -10.16
N PRO A 40 -9.68 -8.32 -10.37
CA PRO A 40 -11.11 -8.52 -10.16
C PRO A 40 -11.72 -9.53 -11.15
N CYS A 41 -11.05 -9.84 -12.26
CA CYS A 41 -11.57 -10.74 -13.28
C CYS A 41 -11.16 -12.20 -13.12
N CYS A 42 -10.00 -12.49 -12.52
CA CYS A 42 -9.45 -13.84 -12.46
C CYS A 42 -8.80 -14.21 -11.12
N GLY A 43 -8.80 -13.30 -10.13
CA GLY A 43 -8.25 -13.54 -8.80
C GLY A 43 -6.73 -13.61 -8.72
N GLN A 44 -6.00 -13.35 -9.81
CA GLN A 44 -4.53 -13.32 -9.80
C GLN A 44 -4.05 -12.31 -8.76
N LYS A 45 -3.21 -12.76 -7.83
CA LYS A 45 -2.63 -11.91 -6.78
C LYS A 45 -1.29 -11.32 -7.23
N TYR A 46 -1.03 -10.10 -6.77
CA TYR A 46 0.20 -9.34 -6.95
C TYR A 46 0.63 -8.84 -5.58
N ASN A 47 1.91 -8.95 -5.25
CA ASN A 47 2.47 -8.46 -4.00
C ASN A 47 3.47 -7.34 -4.29
N VAL A 48 3.55 -6.36 -3.41
CA VAL A 48 4.55 -5.30 -3.46
C VAL A 48 4.87 -4.83 -2.04
N PHE A 49 6.16 -4.58 -1.78
CA PHE A 49 6.63 -3.92 -0.56
C PHE A 49 6.95 -2.47 -0.90
N ILE A 50 6.27 -1.53 -0.26
CA ILE A 50 6.44 -0.10 -0.51
C ILE A 50 7.09 0.53 0.74
N PRO A 51 8.28 1.13 0.65
CA PRO A 51 8.87 1.87 1.77
C PRO A 51 7.91 2.92 2.30
N THR A 52 7.75 3.02 3.63
CA THR A 52 6.85 4.03 4.22
C THR A 52 7.27 5.46 3.88
N GLY A 53 8.56 5.68 3.58
CA GLY A 53 9.11 6.97 3.14
C GLY A 53 8.62 7.43 1.77
N ASP A 54 8.07 6.55 0.95
CA ASP A 54 7.51 6.89 -0.37
C ASP A 54 6.07 7.43 -0.27
N PHE A 55 5.44 7.33 0.90
CA PHE A 55 4.09 7.84 1.13
C PHE A 55 4.12 9.31 1.51
N HIS A 56 3.16 10.06 0.97
CA HIS A 56 2.89 11.42 1.43
C HIS A 56 2.05 11.38 2.71
N LEU A 57 2.46 12.13 3.72
CA LEU A 57 1.69 12.25 4.96
C LEU A 57 0.39 13.00 4.71
N LEU A 58 -0.73 12.46 5.19
CA LEU A 58 -2.05 13.08 5.05
C LEU A 58 -2.28 14.26 6.01
N ALA A 59 -1.44 14.42 7.05
CA ALA A 59 -1.49 15.54 7.97
C ALA A 59 -0.14 15.77 8.67
N GLU A 60 0.57 16.84 8.31
CA GLU A 60 1.60 17.44 9.17
C GLU A 60 0.98 18.17 10.40
N ASP A 61 -0.35 18.26 10.49
CA ASP A 61 -1.05 19.18 11.42
C ASP A 61 -1.69 18.56 12.68
N LEU A 62 -1.56 17.25 12.92
CA LEU A 62 -2.22 16.61 14.08
C LEU A 62 -1.24 16.23 15.22
N CYS A 63 0.07 16.18 14.98
CA CYS A 63 1.05 15.91 16.04
C CYS A 63 1.39 17.16 16.89
N GLY A 64 0.82 18.34 16.56
CA GLY A 64 1.05 19.59 17.30
C GLY A 64 -0.08 20.03 18.25
N LYS A 65 -1.24 19.38 18.25
CA LYS A 65 -2.43 19.86 19.00
C LYS A 65 -2.83 19.04 20.24
N TYR A 66 -2.14 17.96 20.56
CA TYR A 66 -2.42 17.16 21.76
C TYR A 66 -1.20 17.01 22.68
N GLY A 67 -0.49 18.12 22.94
CA GLY A 67 0.72 18.10 23.77
C GLY A 67 1.10 19.43 24.40
N SER A 68 0.12 20.26 24.81
CA SER A 68 0.34 21.39 25.73
C SER A 68 -0.92 21.59 26.56
N GLY A 69 -1.11 20.73 27.56
CA GLY A 69 -2.26 20.76 28.45
C GLY A 69 -1.83 20.49 29.89
N SER A 70 -1.39 21.57 30.55
CA SER A 70 -1.15 21.79 31.99
C SER A 70 0.00 21.03 32.65
#